data_AF-A0A970Q4C7-F1
#
_entry.id   AF-A0A970Q4C7-F1
#
_cell.length_a   1.000
_cell.length_b   1.000
_cell.length_c   1.000
_cell.angle_alpha   90.00
_cell.angle_beta   90.00
_cell.angle_gamma   90.00
#
_symmetry.space_group_name_H-M   'P 1'
#
loop_
_entity.id
_entity.type
_entity.pdbx_description
1 polymer ?
#
loop_
_entity_poly.entity_id
_entity_poly.type
_entity_poly.pdbx_seq_one_letter_code
_entity_poly.pdbx_strand_id
1 'polypeptide(L)'
;MPVPMRRAHSGLNKFIIFVLIGAILCSLPGFIDPHPAGAVCGSTGVPSDTLTIKVGYFGGPYYTKKVYTLTDFDRLPQVQQAYTFIDSMGAICIDAAAGVKLSDLLIDAGVDVNSIQTFYVNTNDVQIGWYINLDRSELLDTPRYYYPNLASHWDYDTKTPLEGALEEAVRVDPIIAYKDNWQRYKAEPDFSAFDTSSRFRLMFGQKDAREDNAYQSAKWIHTIEIMLGGMPPSQVTLDQEWVNLKVGSTVKLTANIAPEEATEKSVTWSSSNPEAALVDENGVVTVVGEGSAVITVTTIVGELTASCVINGPEPIAAAPGSGVADSSESPSNGQMEEEVGSSQQHLIDRELTQNVVSLNEVGEQPWRIYQMSADAVALPRQERENVLDPYAAIIFLFLLVYGSGKRYVEFRGR
;
A
#
# COMPACT_ATOMS: atom_id res chain seq x y z
N MET A 1 44.94 53.72 -52.23
CA MET A 1 45.40 53.18 -50.93
C MET A 1 44.21 53.21 -49.97
N PRO A 2 43.79 52.08 -49.40
CA PRO A 2 42.54 51.99 -48.64
C PRO A 2 42.72 52.30 -47.15
N VAL A 3 41.61 52.75 -46.55
CA VAL A 3 41.42 53.14 -45.14
C VAL A 3 41.47 51.91 -44.21
N PRO A 4 42.08 51.98 -43.01
CA PRO A 4 41.99 50.91 -42.04
C PRO A 4 40.79 51.05 -41.10
N MET A 5 40.16 49.89 -40.87
CA MET A 5 39.07 49.58 -39.95
C MET A 5 39.35 50.00 -38.49
N ARG A 6 38.33 50.49 -37.79
CA ARG A 6 38.18 50.28 -36.34
C ARG A 6 37.00 49.36 -36.06
N ARG A 7 37.32 48.22 -35.44
CA ARG A 7 36.40 47.28 -34.79
C ARG A 7 35.64 47.99 -33.67
N ALA A 8 34.32 47.83 -33.65
CA ALA A 8 33.52 47.86 -32.43
C ALA A 8 32.75 46.53 -32.35
N HIS A 9 33.13 45.68 -31.40
CA HIS A 9 32.41 44.45 -31.06
C HIS A 9 31.78 44.62 -29.67
N SER A 10 30.68 43.88 -29.51
CA SER A 10 30.05 43.46 -28.25
C SER A 10 29.06 44.43 -27.62
N GLY A 11 27.82 44.38 -28.12
CA GLY A 11 26.66 44.95 -27.46
C GLY A 11 25.33 44.39 -27.96
N LEU A 12 25.29 43.82 -29.17
CA LEU A 12 24.03 43.50 -29.84
C LEU A 12 23.75 41.99 -30.07
N ASN A 13 24.63 41.09 -29.61
CA ASN A 13 24.47 39.64 -29.84
C ASN A 13 23.97 38.83 -28.62
N LYS A 14 23.74 39.45 -27.46
CA LYS A 14 23.18 38.74 -26.29
C LYS A 14 21.68 38.86 -26.13
N PHE A 15 21.03 39.81 -26.83
CA PHE A 15 19.58 40.00 -26.76
C PHE A 15 18.82 39.18 -27.83
N ILE A 16 19.45 38.88 -28.97
CA ILE A 16 18.79 38.13 -30.06
C ILE A 16 18.81 36.61 -29.80
N ILE A 17 19.75 36.09 -29.00
CA ILE A 17 19.81 34.66 -28.64
C ILE A 17 18.76 34.30 -27.58
N PHE A 18 18.35 35.23 -26.71
CA PHE A 18 17.32 34.96 -25.70
C PHE A 18 15.89 34.98 -26.26
N VAL A 19 15.63 35.72 -27.33
CA VAL A 19 14.30 35.77 -27.98
C VAL A 19 14.08 34.58 -28.92
N LEU A 20 15.14 33.96 -29.45
CA LEU A 20 15.05 32.79 -30.33
C LEU A 20 14.98 31.44 -29.57
N ILE A 21 15.39 31.38 -28.29
CA ILE A 21 15.21 30.17 -27.46
C ILE A 21 13.81 30.13 -26.82
N GLY A 22 13.14 31.27 -26.66
CA GLY A 22 11.76 31.35 -26.17
C GLY A 22 10.68 31.00 -27.21
N ALA A 23 11.03 30.96 -28.50
CA ALA A 23 10.08 30.74 -29.60
C ALA A 23 10.22 29.36 -30.29
N ILE A 24 11.16 28.52 -29.85
CA ILE A 24 11.39 27.15 -30.39
C ILE A 24 10.99 26.07 -29.36
N LEU A 25 10.18 26.44 -28.36
CA LEU A 25 9.59 25.51 -27.37
C LEU A 25 8.06 25.40 -27.48
N CYS A 26 7.46 25.92 -28.56
CA CYS A 26 6.01 25.86 -28.80
C CYS A 26 5.62 25.12 -30.10
N SER A 27 6.48 24.28 -30.64
CA SER A 27 6.15 23.50 -31.86
C SER A 27 6.81 22.12 -31.89
N LEU A 28 6.70 21.37 -30.79
CA LEU A 28 6.85 19.92 -30.82
C LEU A 28 5.47 19.31 -30.57
N PRO A 29 4.89 18.54 -31.50
CA PRO A 29 3.69 17.77 -31.21
C PRO A 29 4.14 16.58 -30.35
N GLY A 30 3.96 16.67 -29.03
CA GLY A 30 4.44 15.62 -28.14
C GLY A 30 4.23 15.80 -26.65
N PHE A 31 3.38 16.73 -26.21
CA PHE A 31 2.81 16.72 -24.86
C PHE A 31 1.30 16.91 -25.02
N ILE A 32 0.66 15.84 -25.47
CA ILE A 32 -0.75 15.62 -25.17
C ILE A 32 -0.72 15.12 -23.72
N ASP A 33 -1.30 15.90 -22.79
CA ASP A 33 -1.75 15.36 -21.52
C ASP A 33 -2.48 14.04 -21.82
N PRO A 34 -2.07 12.88 -21.30
CA PRO A 34 -2.81 11.65 -21.49
C PRO A 34 -4.03 11.70 -20.56
N HIS A 35 -4.90 12.67 -20.74
CA HIS A 35 -6.28 12.61 -20.26
C HIS A 35 -7.20 12.61 -21.47
N PRO A 36 -7.47 11.40 -21.98
CA PRO A 36 -8.84 11.08 -22.30
C PRO A 36 -9.18 9.67 -21.83
N ALA A 37 -9.71 9.56 -20.63
CA ALA A 37 -10.65 8.50 -20.28
C ALA A 37 -11.59 9.06 -19.23
N GLY A 38 -12.59 9.82 -19.68
CA GLY A 38 -13.76 10.08 -18.85
C GLY A 38 -14.25 8.74 -18.29
N ALA A 39 -14.61 8.71 -17.02
CA ALA A 39 -15.17 7.53 -16.39
C ALA A 39 -16.46 7.12 -17.12
N VAL A 40 -16.34 6.23 -18.12
CA VAL A 40 -17.47 5.63 -18.81
C VAL A 40 -17.76 4.30 -18.13
N CYS A 41 -19.05 4.03 -17.91
CA CYS A 41 -19.56 2.71 -17.56
C CYS A 41 -19.19 1.72 -18.68
N GLY A 42 -18.45 0.63 -18.38
CA GLY A 42 -18.11 -0.42 -19.35
C GLY A 42 -16.83 -0.21 -20.17
N SER A 43 -15.83 0.50 -19.64
CA SER A 43 -14.51 0.59 -20.27
C SER A 43 -13.78 -0.77 -20.29
N THR A 44 -13.03 -1.05 -21.36
CA THR A 44 -12.34 -2.33 -21.64
C THR A 44 -11.03 -2.50 -20.86
N GLY A 45 -11.06 -2.38 -19.54
CA GLY A 45 -9.91 -2.65 -18.68
C GLY A 45 -10.03 -3.98 -17.97
N VAL A 46 -8.91 -4.48 -17.48
CA VAL A 46 -8.82 -5.78 -16.82
C VAL A 46 -8.80 -5.53 -15.31
N PRO A 47 -9.77 -6.04 -14.54
CA PRO A 47 -9.72 -5.93 -13.10
C PRO A 47 -8.50 -6.67 -12.53
N SER A 48 -7.97 -6.17 -11.42
CA SER A 48 -6.89 -6.83 -10.70
C SER A 48 -7.46 -7.78 -9.65
N ASP A 49 -6.82 -8.94 -9.49
CA ASP A 49 -7.12 -9.91 -8.42
C ASP A 49 -6.23 -9.71 -7.19
N THR A 50 -5.23 -8.85 -7.30
CA THR A 50 -4.37 -8.46 -6.18
C THR A 50 -4.18 -6.95 -6.10
N LEU A 51 -3.95 -6.46 -4.89
CA LEU A 51 -3.55 -5.08 -4.64
C LEU A 51 -2.21 -5.09 -3.89
N THR A 52 -1.21 -4.46 -4.49
CA THR A 52 0.11 -4.32 -3.87
C THR A 52 0.24 -2.96 -3.21
N ILE A 53 0.57 -2.94 -1.93
CA ILE A 53 1.01 -1.74 -1.22
C ILE A 53 2.54 -1.70 -1.24
N LYS A 54 3.09 -0.61 -1.75
CA LYS A 54 4.53 -0.34 -1.70
C LYS A 54 4.83 0.95 -0.95
N VAL A 55 6.02 1.02 -0.36
CA VAL A 55 6.51 2.21 0.34
C VAL A 55 7.89 2.60 -0.19
N GLY A 56 8.16 3.90 -0.22
CA GLY A 56 9.42 4.44 -0.74
C GLY A 56 9.63 5.87 -0.29
N TYR A 57 10.73 6.46 -0.77
CA TYR A 57 11.12 7.84 -0.45
C TYR A 57 11.37 8.60 -1.75
N PHE A 58 11.32 9.93 -1.68
CA PHE A 58 11.54 10.79 -2.82
C PHE A 58 12.83 10.45 -3.59
N GLY A 59 12.71 10.24 -4.90
CA GLY A 59 13.83 9.95 -5.80
C GLY A 59 14.42 8.53 -5.67
N GLY A 60 13.84 7.68 -4.81
CA GLY A 60 14.24 6.29 -4.62
C GLY A 60 13.26 5.28 -5.22
N PRO A 61 13.61 3.99 -5.20
CA PRO A 61 12.69 2.91 -5.56
C PRO A 61 11.62 2.70 -4.47
N TYR A 62 10.56 2.00 -4.85
CA TYR A 62 9.48 1.57 -3.96
C TYR A 62 9.56 0.07 -3.69
N TYR A 63 9.36 -0.29 -2.43
CA TYR A 63 9.52 -1.65 -1.93
C TYR A 63 8.16 -2.22 -1.53
N THR A 64 7.92 -3.48 -1.86
CA THR A 64 6.67 -4.16 -1.52
C THR A 64 6.52 -4.32 -0.02
N LYS A 65 5.48 -3.71 0.54
CA LYS A 65 5.13 -3.82 1.94
C LYS A 65 4.16 -4.98 2.17
N LYS A 66 3.13 -5.08 1.32
CA LYS A 66 2.12 -6.14 1.39
C LYS A 66 1.44 -6.35 0.04
N VAL A 67 1.07 -7.59 -0.25
CA VAL A 67 0.23 -7.95 -1.39
C VAL A 67 -1.05 -8.54 -0.83
N TYR A 68 -2.19 -7.95 -1.19
CA TYR A 68 -3.50 -8.41 -0.79
C TYR A 68 -4.14 -9.20 -1.92
N THR A 69 -4.62 -10.40 -1.60
CA THR A 69 -5.55 -11.15 -2.44
C THR A 69 -7.00 -10.76 -2.12
N LEU A 70 -7.96 -11.20 -2.93
CA LEU A 70 -9.38 -11.02 -2.64
C LEU A 70 -9.79 -11.66 -1.30
N THR A 71 -9.21 -12.83 -0.97
CA THR A 71 -9.44 -13.51 0.30
C THR A 71 -8.91 -12.71 1.49
N ASP A 72 -7.79 -12.00 1.32
CA ASP A 72 -7.28 -11.11 2.37
C ASP A 72 -8.21 -9.92 2.56
N PHE A 73 -8.71 -9.34 1.47
CA PHE A 73 -9.72 -8.27 1.51
C PHE A 73 -10.97 -8.68 2.27
N ASP A 74 -11.51 -9.87 2.03
CA ASP A 74 -12.73 -10.35 2.72
C ASP A 74 -12.54 -10.54 4.25
N ARG A 75 -11.29 -10.60 4.74
CA ARG A 75 -10.97 -10.70 6.18
C ARG A 75 -10.82 -9.34 6.85
N LEU A 76 -10.64 -8.27 6.09
CA LEU A 76 -10.51 -6.91 6.61
C LEU A 76 -11.88 -6.32 6.97
N PRO A 77 -11.94 -5.28 7.83
CA PRO A 77 -13.19 -4.58 8.14
C PRO A 77 -13.84 -4.01 6.88
N GLN A 78 -15.01 -4.54 6.53
CA GLN A 78 -15.77 -4.12 5.36
C GLN A 78 -16.64 -2.89 5.65
N VAL A 79 -16.75 -2.02 4.66
CA VAL A 79 -17.65 -0.87 4.63
C VAL A 79 -18.46 -0.85 3.36
N GLN A 80 -19.74 -0.49 3.49
CA GLN A 80 -20.61 -0.12 2.37
C GLN A 80 -20.91 1.37 2.46
N GLN A 81 -20.65 2.09 1.38
CA GLN A 81 -20.80 3.54 1.36
C GLN A 81 -21.24 4.02 -0.02
N ALA A 82 -22.08 5.05 -0.03
CA ALA A 82 -22.48 5.72 -1.27
C ALA A 82 -21.54 6.89 -1.56
N TYR A 83 -21.36 7.18 -2.84
CA TYR A 83 -20.59 8.32 -3.33
C TYR A 83 -21.34 9.01 -4.45
N THR A 84 -21.16 10.33 -4.53
CA THR A 84 -21.68 11.16 -5.63
C THR A 84 -20.50 11.60 -6.47
N PHE A 85 -20.70 11.64 -7.78
CA PHE A 85 -19.73 12.13 -8.74
C PHE A 85 -20.41 13.01 -9.77
N ILE A 86 -19.66 13.95 -10.31
CA ILE A 86 -19.97 14.61 -11.58
C ILE A 86 -19.01 14.03 -12.60
N ASP A 87 -19.55 13.54 -13.72
CA ASP A 87 -18.74 13.06 -14.84
C ASP A 87 -18.38 14.18 -15.82
N SER A 88 -17.52 13.87 -16.79
CA SER A 88 -17.04 14.83 -17.79
C SER A 88 -18.14 15.43 -18.67
N MET A 89 -19.34 14.86 -18.68
CA MET A 89 -20.51 15.42 -19.38
C MET A 89 -21.32 16.37 -18.48
N GLY A 90 -20.99 16.46 -17.20
CA GLY A 90 -21.75 17.19 -16.18
C GLY A 90 -22.92 16.39 -15.62
N ALA A 91 -22.93 15.07 -15.82
CA ALA A 91 -24.00 14.22 -15.30
C ALA A 91 -23.69 13.78 -13.86
N ILE A 92 -24.67 13.94 -12.98
CA ILE A 92 -24.61 13.37 -11.64
C ILE A 92 -24.66 11.85 -11.72
N CYS A 93 -23.70 11.20 -11.07
CA CYS A 93 -23.61 9.77 -10.91
C CYS A 93 -23.61 9.42 -9.42
N ILE A 94 -24.29 8.34 -9.06
CA ILE A 94 -24.30 7.78 -7.73
C ILE A 94 -23.62 6.42 -7.81
N ASP A 95 -22.77 6.11 -6.85
CA ASP A 95 -22.10 4.83 -6.76
C ASP A 95 -22.27 4.22 -5.37
N ALA A 96 -22.84 3.01 -5.33
CA ALA A 96 -22.91 2.20 -4.11
C ALA A 96 -21.71 1.26 -4.09
N ALA A 97 -20.77 1.49 -3.17
CA ALA A 97 -19.51 0.75 -3.14
C ALA A 97 -19.37 -0.09 -1.88
N ALA A 98 -18.73 -1.26 -2.03
CA ALA A 98 -18.32 -2.13 -0.94
C ALA A 98 -16.80 -2.36 -0.99
N GLY A 99 -16.14 -2.19 0.14
CA GLY A 99 -14.69 -2.36 0.23
C GLY A 99 -14.13 -2.12 1.62
N VAL A 100 -12.85 -1.77 1.67
CA VAL A 100 -12.09 -1.55 2.91
C VAL A 100 -11.69 -0.09 2.98
N LYS A 101 -11.80 0.54 4.16
CA LYS A 101 -11.28 1.89 4.36
C LYS A 101 -9.80 1.94 4.05
N LEU A 102 -9.36 2.96 3.32
CA LEU A 102 -7.96 3.11 2.94
C LEU A 102 -7.07 3.20 4.19
N SER A 103 -7.51 3.89 5.25
CA SER A 103 -6.81 3.93 6.53
C SER A 103 -6.55 2.55 7.13
N ASP A 104 -7.57 1.69 7.13
CA ASP A 104 -7.51 0.36 7.77
C ASP A 104 -6.59 -0.56 6.95
N LEU A 105 -6.65 -0.46 5.62
CA LEU A 105 -5.75 -1.18 4.72
C LEU A 105 -4.27 -0.76 4.92
N LEU A 106 -4.01 0.52 5.15
CA LEU A 106 -2.67 1.05 5.39
C LEU A 106 -2.12 0.60 6.76
N ILE A 107 -2.96 0.64 7.79
CA ILE A 107 -2.63 0.16 9.13
C ILE A 107 -2.32 -1.35 9.09
N ASP A 108 -3.16 -2.13 8.41
CA ASP A 108 -2.96 -3.58 8.26
C ASP A 108 -1.72 -3.94 7.41
N ALA A 109 -1.33 -3.06 6.48
CA ALA A 109 -0.05 -3.16 5.79
C ALA A 109 1.15 -2.76 6.66
N GLY A 110 0.92 -2.25 7.88
CA GLY A 110 1.97 -1.77 8.77
C GLY A 110 2.63 -0.48 8.29
N VAL A 111 1.88 0.39 7.60
CA VAL A 111 2.32 1.71 7.17
C VAL A 111 1.92 2.75 8.22
N ASP A 112 2.87 3.55 8.71
CA ASP A 112 2.54 4.71 9.55
C ASP A 112 1.88 5.80 8.71
N VAL A 113 0.58 5.95 8.88
CA VAL A 113 -0.26 6.91 8.14
C VAL A 113 0.19 8.35 8.32
N ASN A 114 0.86 8.69 9.44
CA ASN A 114 1.35 10.05 9.68
C ASN A 114 2.62 10.38 8.91
N SER A 115 3.36 9.35 8.52
CA SER A 115 4.57 9.51 7.72
C SER A 115 4.31 9.67 6.23
N ILE A 116 3.08 9.46 5.77
CA ILE A 116 2.74 9.51 4.34
C ILE A 116 2.77 10.96 3.83
N GLN A 117 3.41 11.17 2.69
CA GLN A 117 3.37 12.44 1.95
C GLN A 117 2.40 12.36 0.76
N THR A 118 2.58 11.37 -0.11
CA THR A 118 1.84 11.26 -1.37
C THR A 118 1.55 9.80 -1.71
N PHE A 119 0.38 9.58 -2.30
CA PHE A 119 -0.04 8.32 -2.89
C PHE A 119 0.14 8.39 -4.40
N TYR A 120 0.70 7.34 -5.00
CA TYR A 120 0.75 7.13 -6.44
C TYR A 120 -0.06 5.88 -6.76
N VAL A 121 -1.17 6.06 -7.48
CA VAL A 121 -2.12 4.99 -7.78
C VAL A 121 -1.85 4.48 -9.18
N ASN A 122 -1.46 3.22 -9.29
CA ASN A 122 -1.14 2.55 -10.55
C ASN A 122 -2.26 1.58 -10.93
N THR A 123 -2.63 1.60 -12.20
CA THR A 123 -3.84 0.98 -12.72
C THR A 123 -3.53 0.25 -14.03
N ASN A 124 -4.33 -0.77 -14.36
CA ASN A 124 -4.09 -1.58 -15.56
C ASN A 124 -4.34 -0.84 -16.89
N ASP A 125 -4.98 0.32 -16.87
CA ASP A 125 -5.19 1.17 -18.04
C ASP A 125 -4.01 2.12 -18.34
N VAL A 126 -3.09 2.30 -17.39
CA VAL A 126 -1.89 3.13 -17.55
C VAL A 126 -0.66 2.23 -17.58
N GLN A 127 -0.07 2.08 -18.77
CA GLN A 127 1.07 1.17 -18.97
C GLN A 127 2.39 1.68 -18.37
N ILE A 128 2.54 3.00 -18.23
CA ILE A 128 3.78 3.65 -17.75
C ILE A 128 3.40 4.74 -16.75
N GLY A 129 3.95 4.64 -15.54
CA GLY A 129 3.70 5.59 -14.46
C GLY A 129 2.37 5.35 -13.76
N TRP A 130 1.98 6.31 -12.93
CA TRP A 130 0.74 6.29 -12.16
C TRP A 130 -0.40 6.97 -12.93
N TYR A 131 -1.63 6.54 -12.65
CA TYR A 131 -2.85 7.16 -13.15
C TYR A 131 -3.12 8.50 -12.48
N ILE A 132 -3.01 8.53 -11.15
CA ILE A 132 -3.19 9.72 -10.34
C ILE A 132 -2.22 9.70 -9.17
N ASN A 133 -1.76 10.88 -8.77
CA ASN A 133 -1.11 11.09 -7.49
C ASN A 133 -1.96 12.02 -6.62
N LEU A 134 -2.04 11.72 -5.33
CA LEU A 134 -2.81 12.49 -4.37
C LEU A 134 -1.97 12.68 -3.11
N ASP A 135 -1.86 13.91 -2.63
CA ASP A 135 -1.19 14.18 -1.36
C ASP A 135 -2.03 13.65 -0.19
N ARG A 136 -1.37 13.32 0.93
CA ARG A 136 -2.03 12.89 2.17
C ARG A 136 -3.12 13.86 2.59
N SER A 137 -2.85 15.17 2.46
CA SER A 137 -3.81 16.21 2.78
C SER A 137 -5.07 16.16 1.92
N GLU A 138 -4.94 15.85 0.63
CA GLU A 138 -6.07 15.79 -0.29
C GLU A 138 -6.91 14.53 -0.16
N LEU A 139 -6.26 13.39 0.12
CA LEU A 139 -6.91 12.09 0.17
C LEU A 139 -7.42 11.73 1.57
N LEU A 140 -6.61 11.94 2.62
CA LEU A 140 -6.92 11.48 3.98
C LEU A 140 -7.40 12.61 4.91
N ASP A 141 -6.86 13.82 4.80
CA ASP A 141 -7.17 14.89 5.76
C ASP A 141 -8.36 15.77 5.35
N THR A 142 -8.57 15.95 4.04
CA THR A 142 -9.64 16.80 3.54
C THR A 142 -11.00 16.10 3.70
N PRO A 143 -11.95 16.68 4.44
CA PRO A 143 -13.30 16.13 4.53
C PRO A 143 -13.96 16.08 3.15
N ARG A 144 -14.60 14.95 2.86
CA ARG A 144 -15.34 14.73 1.62
C ARG A 144 -16.72 14.20 1.90
N TYR A 145 -17.62 14.41 0.95
CA TYR A 145 -19.05 14.19 1.12
C TYR A 145 -19.65 13.38 -0.02
N TYR A 146 -20.66 12.60 0.36
CA TYR A 146 -21.72 12.08 -0.48
C TYR A 146 -22.90 13.05 -0.39
N TYR A 147 -23.46 13.42 -1.53
CA TYR A 147 -24.59 14.34 -1.62
C TYR A 147 -25.83 13.58 -2.13
N PRO A 148 -26.71 13.09 -1.23
CA PRO A 148 -27.87 12.27 -1.63
C PRO A 148 -28.86 13.03 -2.50
N ASN A 149 -29.04 14.32 -2.22
CA ASN A 149 -30.02 15.15 -2.91
C ASN A 149 -29.49 15.82 -4.18
N LEU A 150 -28.21 15.64 -4.52
CA LEU A 150 -27.60 16.35 -5.64
C LEU A 150 -28.22 15.96 -6.98
N ALA A 151 -28.45 14.66 -7.20
CA ALA A 151 -28.99 14.18 -8.47
C ALA A 151 -30.42 14.67 -8.74
N SER A 152 -31.25 14.78 -7.70
CA SER A 152 -32.63 15.27 -7.80
C SER A 152 -32.73 16.79 -7.87
N HIS A 153 -31.69 17.51 -7.44
CA HIS A 153 -31.63 18.98 -7.40
C HIS A 153 -30.44 19.51 -8.21
N TRP A 154 -30.21 18.95 -9.40
CA TRP A 154 -29.19 19.42 -10.33
C TRP A 154 -29.82 20.03 -11.58
N ASP A 155 -29.43 21.27 -11.88
CA ASP A 155 -29.74 21.88 -13.16
C ASP A 155 -28.74 21.41 -14.21
N TYR A 156 -29.17 20.55 -15.13
CA TYR A 156 -28.33 19.99 -16.18
C TYR A 156 -28.00 20.98 -17.30
N ASP A 157 -28.78 22.06 -17.46
CA ASP A 157 -28.53 23.10 -18.45
C ASP A 157 -27.43 24.04 -17.95
N THR A 158 -27.53 24.47 -16.69
CA THR A 158 -26.57 25.40 -16.09
C THR A 158 -25.40 24.70 -15.38
N LYS A 159 -25.50 23.38 -15.16
CA LYS A 159 -24.54 22.56 -14.40
C LYS A 159 -24.33 23.10 -12.98
N THR A 160 -25.43 23.39 -12.29
CA THR A 160 -25.38 23.92 -10.93
C THR A 160 -26.36 23.22 -9.99
N PRO A 161 -26.03 23.15 -8.68
CA PRO A 161 -26.95 22.65 -7.68
C PRO A 161 -28.07 23.66 -7.43
N LEU A 162 -29.30 23.14 -7.32
CA LEU A 162 -30.51 23.87 -6.93
C LEU A 162 -30.68 23.88 -5.40
N GLU A 163 -31.67 24.61 -4.91
CA GLU A 163 -32.06 24.58 -3.48
C GLU A 163 -32.35 23.14 -3.05
N GLY A 164 -31.90 22.73 -1.86
CA GLY A 164 -32.01 21.36 -1.35
C GLY A 164 -30.89 20.41 -1.76
N ALA A 165 -30.08 20.71 -2.79
CA ALA A 165 -29.06 19.79 -3.30
C ALA A 165 -27.97 19.38 -2.28
N LEU A 166 -27.65 20.28 -1.34
CA LEU A 166 -26.62 20.07 -0.33
C LEU A 166 -27.17 19.60 1.02
N GLU A 167 -28.50 19.52 1.16
CA GLU A 167 -29.12 19.06 2.39
C GLU A 167 -28.79 17.59 2.61
N GLU A 168 -28.58 17.22 3.88
CA GLU A 168 -28.27 15.84 4.30
C GLU A 168 -26.95 15.29 3.73
N ALA A 169 -26.01 16.15 3.31
CA ALA A 169 -24.68 15.73 2.90
C ALA A 169 -24.01 14.87 3.97
N VAL A 170 -23.54 13.68 3.56
CA VAL A 170 -22.96 12.67 4.46
C VAL A 170 -21.45 12.68 4.29
N ARG A 171 -20.71 12.83 5.39
CA ARG A 171 -19.25 12.70 5.35
C ARG A 171 -18.87 11.25 5.01
N VAL A 172 -17.91 11.12 4.10
CA VAL A 172 -17.46 9.83 3.56
C VAL A 172 -15.96 9.65 3.76
N ASP A 173 -15.56 8.41 4.07
CA ASP A 173 -14.14 8.04 4.14
C ASP A 173 -13.65 7.54 2.77
N PRO A 174 -12.33 7.69 2.47
CA PRO A 174 -11.69 7.01 1.36
C PRO A 174 -11.70 5.49 1.57
N ILE A 175 -12.12 4.75 0.55
CA ILE A 175 -12.09 3.29 0.53
C ILE A 175 -11.41 2.79 -0.74
N ILE A 176 -10.86 1.59 -0.66
CA ILE A 176 -10.57 0.77 -1.82
C ILE A 176 -11.73 -0.21 -1.99
N ALA A 177 -12.57 0.06 -2.98
CA ALA A 177 -13.69 -0.77 -3.36
C ALA A 177 -13.22 -1.91 -4.25
N TYR A 178 -13.83 -3.08 -4.08
CA TYR A 178 -13.63 -4.24 -4.95
C TYR A 178 -14.93 -4.71 -5.61
N LYS A 179 -16.04 -4.07 -5.21
CA LYS A 179 -17.37 -4.19 -5.79
C LYS A 179 -18.08 -2.83 -5.70
N ASP A 180 -18.75 -2.41 -6.75
CA ASP A 180 -19.40 -1.11 -6.85
C ASP A 180 -20.61 -1.15 -7.80
N ASN A 181 -21.46 -0.12 -7.77
CA ASN A 181 -22.63 -0.02 -8.64
C ASN A 181 -22.80 1.43 -9.07
N TRP A 182 -22.03 1.79 -10.10
CA TRP A 182 -22.05 3.12 -10.68
C TRP A 182 -23.30 3.32 -11.54
N GLN A 183 -24.11 4.31 -11.20
CA GLN A 183 -25.34 4.63 -11.91
C GLN A 183 -25.44 6.12 -12.22
N ARG A 184 -25.63 6.45 -13.51
CA ARG A 184 -25.86 7.82 -13.97
C ARG A 184 -27.34 8.20 -13.83
N TYR A 185 -27.63 9.44 -13.45
CA TYR A 185 -28.99 10.00 -13.33
C TYR A 185 -29.89 9.32 -12.28
N LYS A 186 -29.31 8.57 -11.34
CA LYS A 186 -30.06 7.95 -10.24
C LYS A 186 -30.06 8.88 -9.03
N ALA A 187 -31.19 8.91 -8.32
CA ALA A 187 -31.36 9.70 -7.11
C ALA A 187 -30.83 8.96 -5.87
N GLU A 188 -30.91 7.63 -5.86
CA GLU A 188 -30.58 6.80 -4.70
C GLU A 188 -29.53 5.74 -5.06
N PRO A 189 -28.64 5.39 -4.11
CA PRO A 189 -27.65 4.32 -4.30
C PRO A 189 -28.31 2.95 -4.21
N ASP A 190 -27.85 2.00 -5.02
CA ASP A 190 -28.35 0.62 -5.04
C ASP A 190 -27.27 -0.37 -4.61
N PHE A 191 -27.35 -0.81 -3.35
CA PHE A 191 -26.44 -1.80 -2.76
C PHE A 191 -26.83 -3.26 -3.05
N SER A 192 -27.89 -3.51 -3.85
CA SER A 192 -28.38 -4.85 -4.14
C SER A 192 -27.72 -5.51 -5.36
N ALA A 193 -27.10 -4.72 -6.22
CA ALA A 193 -26.56 -5.16 -7.51
C ALA A 193 -25.14 -4.65 -7.75
N PHE A 194 -24.14 -5.34 -7.18
CA PHE A 194 -22.74 -4.97 -7.40
C PHE A 194 -22.16 -5.53 -8.70
N ASP A 195 -21.34 -4.71 -9.34
CA ASP A 195 -20.38 -5.08 -10.37
C ASP A 195 -18.97 -5.20 -9.74
N THR A 196 -18.13 -6.06 -10.30
CA THR A 196 -16.72 -6.19 -9.91
C THR A 196 -15.76 -5.85 -11.04
N SER A 197 -16.28 -5.43 -12.20
CA SER A 197 -15.46 -5.15 -13.38
C SER A 197 -14.48 -3.99 -13.15
N SER A 198 -14.76 -3.08 -12.20
CA SER A 198 -13.92 -1.91 -11.89
C SER A 198 -12.78 -2.20 -10.89
N ARG A 199 -12.74 -3.40 -10.31
CA ARG A 199 -11.86 -3.75 -9.18
C ARG A 199 -10.36 -3.65 -9.51
N PHE A 200 -9.52 -3.14 -8.61
CA PHE A 200 -9.84 -2.37 -7.39
C PHE A 200 -10.09 -0.90 -7.75
N ARG A 201 -10.92 -0.22 -6.97
CA ARG A 201 -11.34 1.15 -7.27
C ARG A 201 -11.16 2.09 -6.07
N LEU A 202 -10.55 3.24 -6.31
CA LEU A 202 -10.43 4.30 -5.30
C LEU A 202 -11.72 5.13 -5.25
N MET A 203 -12.33 5.22 -4.07
CA MET A 203 -13.57 5.96 -3.83
C MET A 203 -13.39 6.86 -2.61
N PHE A 204 -13.67 8.15 -2.74
CA PHE A 204 -13.35 9.10 -1.66
C PHE A 204 -14.26 10.34 -1.60
N GLY A 205 -15.22 10.48 -2.52
CA GLY A 205 -16.24 11.54 -2.47
C GLY A 205 -15.79 12.91 -2.98
N GLN A 206 -16.67 13.89 -2.81
CA GLN A 206 -16.52 15.26 -3.33
C GLN A 206 -16.17 16.25 -2.22
N LYS A 207 -15.29 17.21 -2.52
CA LYS A 207 -14.99 18.37 -1.65
C LYS A 207 -16.06 19.45 -1.77
N ASP A 208 -16.60 19.60 -2.98
CA ASP A 208 -17.66 20.56 -3.32
C ASP A 208 -18.66 19.88 -4.27
N ALA A 209 -19.94 20.22 -4.17
CA ALA A 209 -20.97 19.61 -5.00
C ALA A 209 -20.90 19.97 -6.49
N ARG A 210 -20.06 20.93 -6.89
CA ARG A 210 -19.75 21.25 -8.30
C ARG A 210 -18.45 20.61 -8.79
N GLU A 211 -17.75 19.87 -7.93
CA GLU A 211 -16.50 19.23 -8.29
C GLU A 211 -16.75 18.11 -9.31
N ASP A 212 -16.29 18.31 -10.55
CA ASP A 212 -16.08 17.23 -11.51
C ASP A 212 -14.92 16.37 -10.97
N ASN A 213 -15.26 15.18 -10.47
CA ASN A 213 -14.33 14.31 -9.76
C ASN A 213 -14.43 12.85 -10.21
N ALA A 214 -15.27 12.51 -11.19
CA ALA A 214 -15.43 11.13 -11.64
C ALA A 214 -14.10 10.53 -12.13
N TYR A 215 -13.27 11.34 -12.78
CA TYR A 215 -11.95 10.93 -13.25
C TYR A 215 -10.95 10.64 -12.11
N GLN A 216 -11.19 11.16 -10.90
CA GLN A 216 -10.29 10.88 -9.78
C GLN A 216 -10.55 9.49 -9.17
N SER A 217 -11.69 8.87 -9.48
CA SER A 217 -12.05 7.53 -9.05
C SER A 217 -11.34 6.47 -9.89
N ALA A 218 -10.05 6.27 -9.62
CA ALA A 218 -9.19 5.34 -10.31
C ALA A 218 -9.73 3.91 -10.23
N LYS A 219 -9.89 3.24 -11.38
CA LYS A 219 -10.36 1.85 -11.52
C LYS A 219 -9.18 0.93 -11.81
N TRP A 220 -9.37 -0.37 -11.63
CA TRP A 220 -8.37 -1.40 -11.97
C TRP A 220 -7.01 -1.19 -11.32
N ILE A 221 -7.02 -0.70 -10.09
CA ILE A 221 -5.81 -0.47 -9.31
C ILE A 221 -5.16 -1.83 -9.05
N HIS A 222 -3.87 -1.93 -9.38
CA HIS A 222 -3.05 -3.10 -9.05
C HIS A 222 -1.99 -2.77 -8.00
N THR A 223 -1.54 -1.50 -7.93
CA THR A 223 -0.52 -1.06 -6.97
C THR A 223 -0.81 0.35 -6.45
N ILE A 224 -0.65 0.55 -5.14
CA ILE A 224 -0.56 1.87 -4.52
C ILE A 224 0.86 2.02 -3.96
N GLU A 225 1.60 2.98 -4.50
CA GLU A 225 2.93 3.33 -4.03
C GLU A 225 2.83 4.55 -3.12
N ILE A 226 3.44 4.48 -1.95
CA ILE A 226 3.29 5.46 -0.87
C ILE A 226 4.64 6.11 -0.60
N MET A 227 4.74 7.39 -0.91
CA MET A 227 5.92 8.17 -0.57
C MET A 227 5.86 8.55 0.90
N LEU A 228 6.84 8.08 1.66
CA LEU A 228 7.02 8.42 3.06
C LEU A 228 7.87 9.68 3.19
N GLY A 229 7.60 10.45 4.24
CA GLY A 229 8.46 11.49 4.75
C GLY A 229 9.58 10.92 5.63
N GLY A 230 10.57 11.77 5.92
CA GLY A 230 11.76 11.39 6.67
C GLY A 230 12.83 10.79 5.78
N MET A 231 13.51 9.74 6.24
CA MET A 231 14.64 9.14 5.53
C MET A 231 14.62 7.60 5.57
N PRO A 232 15.16 6.93 4.52
CA PRO A 232 15.25 5.48 4.51
C PRO A 232 16.34 4.98 5.47
N PRO A 233 16.26 3.70 5.87
CA PRO A 233 17.39 3.03 6.51
C PRO A 233 18.57 2.97 5.54
N SER A 234 19.78 3.14 6.06
CA SER A 234 21.05 3.02 5.31
C SER A 234 21.89 1.83 5.76
N GLN A 235 21.61 1.27 6.94
CA GLN A 235 22.31 0.11 7.47
C GLN A 235 21.41 -0.71 8.40
N VAL A 236 21.65 -2.03 8.43
CA VAL A 236 21.16 -2.93 9.47
C VAL A 236 22.33 -3.75 10.03
N THR A 237 22.36 -3.97 11.34
CA THR A 237 23.29 -4.87 12.01
C THR A 237 22.55 -5.75 13.02
N LEU A 238 23.16 -6.87 13.41
CA LEU A 238 22.68 -7.70 14.52
C LEU A 238 23.56 -7.48 15.75
N ASP A 239 22.98 -7.69 16.92
CA ASP A 239 23.68 -7.64 18.21
C ASP A 239 24.69 -8.79 18.40
N GLN A 240 24.54 -9.87 17.63
CA GLN A 240 25.35 -11.08 17.71
C GLN A 240 25.74 -11.58 16.33
N GLU A 241 27.01 -11.97 16.15
CA GLU A 241 27.52 -12.57 14.92
C GLU A 241 27.36 -14.10 14.90
N TRP A 242 27.45 -14.75 16.07
CA TRP A 242 27.25 -16.18 16.22
C TRP A 242 26.82 -16.57 17.64
N VAL A 243 26.10 -17.67 17.77
CA VAL A 243 25.62 -18.23 19.04
C VAL A 243 25.67 -19.76 19.02
N ASN A 244 26.15 -20.36 20.11
CA ASN A 244 26.12 -21.82 20.29
C ASN A 244 25.08 -22.17 21.36
N LEU A 245 24.11 -23.00 21.02
CA LEU A 245 22.99 -23.34 21.88
C LEU A 245 22.67 -24.84 21.82
N LYS A 246 22.01 -25.35 22.87
CA LYS A 246 21.49 -26.72 22.88
C LYS A 246 20.13 -26.77 22.17
N VAL A 247 19.77 -27.93 21.64
CA VAL A 247 18.42 -28.18 21.12
C VAL A 247 17.37 -27.83 22.19
N GLY A 248 16.30 -27.16 21.77
CA GLY A 248 15.24 -26.64 22.63
C GLY A 248 15.53 -25.28 23.27
N SER A 249 16.73 -24.72 23.08
CA SER A 249 17.06 -23.38 23.57
C SER A 249 16.60 -22.29 22.61
N THR A 250 16.31 -21.11 23.15
CA THR A 250 15.92 -19.93 22.38
C THR A 250 16.88 -18.76 22.62
N VAL A 251 17.11 -17.94 21.59
CA VAL A 251 17.82 -16.66 21.70
C VAL A 251 17.08 -15.58 20.93
N LYS A 252 17.07 -14.36 21.46
CA LYS A 252 16.55 -13.20 20.74
C LYS A 252 17.71 -12.52 20.01
N LEU A 253 17.58 -12.36 18.69
CA LEU A 253 18.44 -11.48 17.92
C LEU A 253 17.77 -10.10 17.82
N THR A 254 18.57 -9.05 17.96
CA THR A 254 18.12 -7.66 17.87
C THR A 254 18.72 -6.99 16.66
N ALA A 255 17.87 -6.57 15.72
CA ALA A 255 18.27 -5.80 14.56
C ALA A 255 18.40 -4.32 14.91
N ASN A 256 19.59 -3.76 14.74
CA ASN A 256 19.86 -2.34 14.90
C ASN A 256 19.87 -1.68 13.52
N ILE A 257 18.97 -0.72 13.31
CA ILE A 257 18.81 -0.03 12.02
C ILE A 257 19.30 1.41 12.17
N ALA A 258 20.17 1.83 11.25
CA ALA A 258 20.68 3.18 11.18
C ALA A 258 20.25 3.87 9.87
N PRO A 259 20.00 5.19 9.89
CA PRO A 259 19.98 6.04 11.09
C PRO A 259 18.78 5.73 12.00
N GLU A 260 18.86 6.13 13.27
CA GLU A 260 17.78 5.91 14.24
C GLU A 260 16.50 6.67 13.83
N GLU A 261 16.62 7.71 13.03
CA GLU A 261 15.51 8.51 12.52
C GLU A 261 14.86 7.92 11.25
N ALA A 262 15.31 6.75 10.79
CA ALA A 262 14.68 6.07 9.65
C ALA A 262 13.18 5.82 9.93
N THR A 263 12.31 6.24 9.03
CA THR A 263 10.85 6.19 9.23
C THR A 263 10.33 4.76 9.17
N GLU A 264 10.78 4.00 8.17
CA GLU A 264 10.38 2.62 7.93
C GLU A 264 11.50 1.66 8.33
N LYS A 265 11.30 0.98 9.47
CA LYS A 265 12.28 0.08 10.09
C LYS A 265 11.82 -1.38 10.14
N SER A 266 10.71 -1.71 9.49
CA SER A 266 10.26 -3.10 9.45
C SER A 266 11.29 -3.99 8.76
N VAL A 267 11.39 -5.21 9.29
CA VAL A 267 12.32 -6.23 8.83
C VAL A 267 11.59 -7.55 8.63
N THR A 268 12.22 -8.42 7.86
CA THR A 268 11.86 -9.83 7.72
C THR A 268 13.02 -10.68 8.18
N TRP A 269 12.71 -11.86 8.71
CA TRP A 269 13.70 -12.82 9.18
C TRP A 269 13.60 -14.12 8.38
N SER A 270 14.74 -14.77 8.18
CA SER A 270 14.80 -16.07 7.51
C SER A 270 15.89 -16.94 8.11
N SER A 271 15.73 -18.26 7.99
CA SER A 271 16.74 -19.24 8.36
C SER A 271 17.20 -20.00 7.13
N SER A 272 18.51 -20.16 6.96
CA SER A 272 19.08 -20.99 5.90
C SER A 272 18.86 -22.48 6.15
N ASN A 273 18.57 -22.89 7.40
CA ASN A 273 18.33 -24.27 7.78
C ASN A 273 17.28 -24.35 8.92
N PRO A 274 15.98 -24.35 8.57
CA PRO A 274 14.89 -24.47 9.53
C PRO A 274 14.92 -25.75 10.38
N GLU A 275 15.60 -26.81 9.94
CA GLU A 275 15.74 -28.07 10.71
C GLU A 275 16.79 -27.97 11.82
N ALA A 276 17.71 -27.00 11.74
CA ALA A 276 18.65 -26.71 12.82
C ALA A 276 18.14 -25.57 13.71
N ALA A 277 17.68 -24.47 13.10
CA ALA A 277 17.12 -23.34 13.84
C ALA A 277 15.99 -22.63 13.09
N LEU A 278 14.89 -22.38 13.80
CA LEU A 278 13.77 -21.56 13.34
C LEU A 278 13.91 -20.13 13.85
N VAL A 279 13.44 -19.15 13.10
CA VAL A 279 13.34 -17.75 13.54
C VAL A 279 11.92 -17.26 13.30
N ASP A 280 11.33 -16.57 14.28
CA ASP A 280 10.01 -15.95 14.14
C ASP A 280 10.10 -14.51 13.58
N GLU A 281 8.94 -13.88 13.34
CA GLU A 281 8.84 -12.51 12.84
C GLU A 281 9.47 -11.46 13.78
N ASN A 282 9.61 -11.81 15.07
CA ASN A 282 10.22 -10.95 16.06
C ASN A 282 11.73 -11.16 16.14
N GLY A 283 12.34 -12.13 15.46
CA GLY A 283 13.76 -12.45 15.59
C GLY A 283 14.08 -13.33 16.82
N VAL A 284 13.08 -14.02 17.39
CA VAL A 284 13.32 -15.10 18.35
C VAL A 284 13.70 -16.35 17.59
N VAL A 285 14.93 -16.80 17.83
CA VAL A 285 15.47 -18.02 17.24
C VAL A 285 15.28 -19.19 18.21
N THR A 286 14.76 -20.31 17.72
CA THR A 286 14.66 -21.58 18.45
C THR A 286 15.53 -22.63 17.79
N VAL A 287 16.46 -23.22 18.52
CA VAL A 287 17.26 -24.35 18.02
C VAL A 287 16.43 -25.62 18.12
N VAL A 288 16.17 -26.23 16.98
CA VAL A 288 15.29 -27.42 16.88
C VAL A 288 16.06 -28.69 16.55
N GLY A 289 17.30 -28.59 16.07
CA GLY A 289 18.11 -29.75 15.69
C GLY A 289 19.62 -29.52 15.79
N GLU A 290 20.36 -30.55 15.42
CA GLU A 290 21.83 -30.51 15.31
C GLU A 290 22.26 -29.75 14.05
N GLY A 291 23.51 -29.28 14.03
CA GLY A 291 24.08 -28.56 12.88
C GLY A 291 23.98 -27.03 13.00
N SER A 292 24.12 -26.34 11.88
CA SER A 292 24.23 -24.88 11.84
C SER A 292 23.17 -24.26 10.92
N ALA A 293 22.70 -23.07 11.27
CA ALA A 293 21.79 -22.25 10.48
C ALA A 293 22.29 -20.80 10.46
N VAL A 294 22.23 -20.16 9.30
CA VAL A 294 22.44 -18.71 9.17
C VAL A 294 21.08 -18.04 9.25
N ILE A 295 20.88 -17.26 10.30
CA ILE A 295 19.70 -16.42 10.46
C ILE A 295 19.98 -15.07 9.82
N THR A 296 19.13 -14.66 8.87
CA THR A 296 19.28 -13.41 8.13
C THR A 296 18.11 -12.48 8.41
N VAL A 297 18.40 -11.23 8.77
CA VAL A 297 17.44 -10.14 8.83
C VAL A 297 17.55 -9.28 7.57
N THR A 298 16.41 -8.86 7.02
CA THR A 298 16.34 -8.00 5.82
C THR A 298 15.38 -6.83 6.07
N THR A 299 15.83 -5.59 5.88
CA THR A 299 14.94 -4.42 5.93
C THR A 299 14.00 -4.40 4.73
N ILE A 300 12.73 -4.02 4.93
CA ILE A 300 11.78 -3.91 3.80
C ILE A 300 12.24 -2.83 2.80
N VAL A 301 12.58 -1.64 3.31
CA VAL A 301 13.15 -0.58 2.47
C VAL A 301 14.64 -0.79 2.36
N GLY A 302 15.17 -0.71 1.14
CA GLY A 302 16.59 -0.83 0.85
C GLY A 302 17.10 -2.27 0.72
N GLU A 303 16.30 -3.26 1.15
CA GLU A 303 16.68 -4.69 1.16
C GLU A 303 18.05 -4.94 1.81
N LEU A 304 18.37 -4.17 2.86
CA LEU A 304 19.63 -4.26 3.57
C LEU A 304 19.62 -5.52 4.43
N THR A 305 20.75 -6.22 4.52
CA THR A 305 20.84 -7.51 5.23
C THR A 305 21.93 -7.52 6.30
N ALA A 306 21.67 -8.29 7.36
CA ALA A 306 22.64 -8.70 8.36
C ALA A 306 22.36 -10.14 8.78
N SER A 307 23.37 -10.86 9.27
CA SER A 307 23.23 -12.28 9.59
C SER A 307 23.97 -12.71 10.86
N CYS A 308 23.47 -13.78 11.47
CA CYS A 308 24.01 -14.42 12.65
C CYS A 308 24.06 -15.93 12.45
N VAL A 309 25.16 -16.57 12.83
CA VAL A 309 25.32 -18.03 12.74
C VAL A 309 24.86 -18.69 14.04
N ILE A 310 23.88 -19.58 13.94
CA ILE A 310 23.34 -20.34 15.06
C ILE A 310 23.82 -21.77 14.95
N ASN A 311 24.61 -22.23 15.92
CA ASN A 311 25.09 -23.60 15.98
C ASN A 311 24.35 -24.36 17.07
N GLY A 312 23.67 -25.43 16.66
CA GLY A 312 23.22 -26.49 17.55
C GLY A 312 24.40 -27.35 18.05
N PRO A 313 24.12 -28.32 18.93
CA PRO A 313 25.13 -29.28 19.34
C PRO A 313 25.68 -30.07 18.15
N GLU A 314 26.97 -30.42 18.20
CA GLU A 314 27.56 -31.32 17.21
C GLU A 314 26.82 -32.67 17.21
N PRO A 315 26.63 -33.30 16.04
CA PRO A 315 26.12 -34.66 15.99
C PRO A 315 26.98 -35.56 16.86
N ILE A 316 26.36 -36.30 17.76
CA ILE A 316 27.08 -37.34 18.50
C ILE A 316 27.52 -38.36 17.46
N ALA A 317 28.80 -38.29 17.04
CA ALA A 317 29.40 -39.29 16.19
C ALA A 317 29.11 -40.65 16.82
N ALA A 318 28.38 -41.51 16.10
CA ALA A 318 28.04 -42.85 16.56
C ALA A 318 29.31 -43.47 17.16
N ALA A 319 29.29 -43.70 18.48
CA ALA A 319 30.45 -44.22 19.18
C ALA A 319 30.95 -45.46 18.44
N PRO A 320 32.26 -45.60 18.15
CA PRO A 320 32.78 -46.82 17.55
C PRO A 320 32.40 -47.96 18.48
N GLY A 321 31.51 -48.83 18.01
CA GLY A 321 30.98 -49.95 18.76
C GLY A 321 32.12 -50.74 19.37
N SER A 322 32.08 -50.89 20.69
CA SER A 322 32.89 -51.86 21.40
C SER A 322 32.69 -53.23 20.76
N GLY A 323 33.75 -53.76 20.16
CA GLY A 323 33.72 -55.08 19.55
C GLY A 323 33.41 -56.17 20.59
N VAL A 324 32.63 -57.15 20.16
CA VAL A 324 32.83 -58.53 20.55
C VAL A 324 32.84 -59.33 19.26
N ALA A 325 34.03 -59.80 18.90
CA ALA A 325 34.19 -60.89 17.95
C ALA A 325 33.83 -62.19 18.66
N ASP A 326 32.94 -62.98 18.07
CA ASP A 326 32.99 -64.44 18.22
C ASP A 326 32.61 -65.10 16.89
N SER A 327 33.13 -66.29 16.70
CA SER A 327 33.60 -66.87 15.45
C SER A 327 32.88 -68.17 15.09
N SER A 328 33.03 -68.58 13.82
CA SER A 328 32.88 -69.94 13.24
C SER A 328 31.54 -70.39 12.61
N GLU A 329 31.57 -70.45 11.27
CA GLU A 329 31.18 -71.51 10.29
C GLU A 329 29.96 -72.46 10.47
N SER A 330 28.94 -72.26 9.59
CA SER A 330 28.28 -73.14 8.56
C SER A 330 28.07 -74.68 8.74
N PRO A 331 27.26 -75.38 7.89
CA PRO A 331 25.88 -75.17 7.36
C PRO A 331 25.00 -76.47 7.37
N SER A 332 23.67 -76.40 7.16
CA SER A 332 22.85 -77.51 6.55
C SER A 332 21.34 -77.22 6.38
N ASN A 333 20.95 -77.00 5.11
CA ASN A 333 19.86 -77.57 4.30
C ASN A 333 18.41 -77.89 4.81
N GLY A 334 17.43 -77.51 3.96
CA GLY A 334 16.06 -78.07 3.80
C GLY A 334 14.95 -77.27 4.48
N GLN A 335 13.80 -76.90 3.89
CA GLN A 335 13.10 -77.21 2.63
C GLN A 335 12.18 -76.02 2.25
N MET A 336 11.78 -75.96 0.97
CA MET A 336 10.74 -75.09 0.43
C MET A 336 9.34 -75.60 0.80
N GLU A 337 8.38 -74.68 0.98
CA GLU A 337 7.02 -74.80 0.42
C GLU A 337 6.34 -73.41 0.42
N GLU A 338 5.71 -73.09 -0.71
CA GLU A 338 4.88 -71.90 -0.96
C GLU A 338 3.54 -72.01 -0.22
N GLU A 339 3.00 -70.88 0.26
CA GLU A 339 1.56 -70.62 0.06
C GLU A 339 1.21 -69.13 0.09
N VAL A 340 0.31 -68.77 -0.82
CA VAL A 340 -0.26 -67.45 -1.09
C VAL A 340 -1.45 -67.22 -0.15
N GLY A 341 -1.59 -66.03 0.42
CA GLY A 341 -2.85 -65.67 1.09
C GLY A 341 -2.83 -64.34 1.85
N SER A 342 -3.50 -63.35 1.31
CA SER A 342 -3.87 -62.10 1.97
C SER A 342 -4.73 -62.33 3.22
N SER A 343 -4.53 -61.54 4.29
CA SER A 343 -5.55 -60.72 4.98
C SER A 343 -5.19 -60.33 6.42
N GLN A 344 -5.58 -59.10 6.78
CA GLN A 344 -5.94 -58.56 8.10
C GLN A 344 -4.82 -58.32 9.13
N GLN A 345 -4.49 -57.06 9.50
CA GLN A 345 -5.25 -56.09 10.32
C GLN A 345 -5.66 -56.61 11.71
N HIS A 346 -4.96 -56.10 12.72
CA HIS A 346 -5.46 -55.88 14.10
C HIS A 346 -4.72 -54.63 14.61
N LEU A 347 -5.26 -53.41 14.46
CA LEU A 347 -6.18 -52.72 15.37
C LEU A 347 -5.85 -52.92 16.85
N ILE A 348 -5.25 -51.89 17.46
CA ILE A 348 -5.52 -51.51 18.85
C ILE A 348 -5.85 -50.01 18.83
N ASP A 349 -7.14 -49.75 19.00
CA ASP A 349 -7.74 -48.46 19.31
C ASP A 349 -7.26 -47.94 20.67
N ARG A 350 -7.06 -46.63 20.78
CA ARG A 350 -7.30 -45.91 22.03
C ARG A 350 -8.29 -44.79 21.73
N GLU A 351 -9.52 -45.03 22.17
CA GLU A 351 -10.67 -44.15 22.04
C GLU A 351 -10.40 -42.74 22.57
N LEU A 352 -10.74 -41.77 21.72
CA LEU A 352 -11.31 -40.51 22.14
C LEU A 352 -12.67 -40.79 22.80
N THR A 353 -12.85 -40.33 24.04
CA THR A 353 -14.17 -39.99 24.57
C THR A 353 -14.10 -38.55 25.10
N GLN A 354 -14.67 -37.65 24.30
CA GLN A 354 -15.95 -36.99 24.59
C GLN A 354 -15.84 -35.88 25.65
N ASN A 355 -15.56 -34.68 25.15
CA ASN A 355 -16.28 -33.47 25.54
C ASN A 355 -16.68 -32.76 24.24
N VAL A 356 -17.57 -33.40 23.48
CA VAL A 356 -18.37 -32.73 22.46
C VAL A 356 -19.58 -32.17 23.20
N VAL A 357 -19.44 -30.95 23.70
CA VAL A 357 -20.61 -30.12 23.95
C VAL A 357 -21.11 -29.68 22.58
N SER A 358 -22.30 -30.16 22.23
CA SER A 358 -23.06 -29.73 21.09
C SER A 358 -23.25 -28.21 21.11
N LEU A 359 -22.61 -27.50 20.20
CA LEU A 359 -23.03 -26.17 19.76
C LEU A 359 -23.41 -26.27 18.28
N ASN A 360 -24.49 -27.01 18.02
CA ASN A 360 -25.38 -26.71 16.91
C ASN A 360 -26.19 -25.47 17.29
N GLU A 361 -25.54 -24.31 17.26
CA GLU A 361 -26.21 -23.04 17.04
C GLU A 361 -25.31 -22.27 16.08
N VAL A 362 -25.71 -22.26 14.81
CA VAL A 362 -25.33 -21.25 13.83
C VAL A 362 -25.90 -19.94 14.38
N GLY A 363 -25.19 -19.35 15.33
CA GLY A 363 -25.42 -17.99 15.77
C GLY A 363 -24.89 -17.09 14.67
N GLU A 364 -25.79 -16.63 13.82
CA GLU A 364 -25.62 -15.41 13.04
C GLU A 364 -24.97 -14.37 13.96
N GLN A 365 -23.67 -14.12 13.78
CA GLN A 365 -23.06 -12.94 14.37
C GLN A 365 -23.82 -11.77 13.76
N PRO A 366 -24.56 -10.97 14.54
CA PRO A 366 -25.36 -9.92 13.97
C PRO A 366 -24.40 -8.96 13.28
N TRP A 367 -24.62 -8.81 11.98
CA TRP A 367 -24.17 -7.71 11.15
C TRP A 367 -23.98 -6.48 12.04
N ARG A 368 -22.73 -6.05 12.28
CA ARG A 368 -22.53 -4.64 12.64
C ARG A 368 -22.67 -3.86 11.36
N ILE A 369 -23.93 -3.65 10.97
CA ILE A 369 -24.28 -2.54 10.10
C ILE A 369 -23.82 -1.32 10.90
N TYR A 370 -22.71 -0.71 10.52
CA TYR A 370 -22.54 0.70 10.77
C TYR A 370 -23.59 1.37 9.89
N GLN A 371 -24.84 1.40 10.35
CA GLN A 371 -25.76 2.44 9.90
C GLN A 371 -25.02 3.74 10.20
N MET A 372 -24.96 4.58 9.17
CA MET A 372 -24.33 5.91 9.17
C MET A 372 -24.12 6.42 10.58
N SER A 373 -22.85 6.56 10.98
CA SER A 373 -22.41 6.98 12.31
C SER A 373 -23.43 7.93 12.96
N ALA A 374 -23.95 7.52 14.12
CA ALA A 374 -24.84 8.32 14.96
C ALA A 374 -24.20 9.63 15.47
N ASP A 375 -22.97 9.94 15.05
CA ASP A 375 -22.28 11.20 15.30
C ASP A 375 -22.43 12.22 14.15
N ALA A 376 -23.32 11.99 13.18
CA ALA A 376 -23.74 13.01 12.23
C ALA A 376 -24.55 14.11 12.94
N VAL A 377 -23.85 15.00 13.63
CA VAL A 377 -24.42 16.25 14.13
C VAL A 377 -24.59 17.17 12.93
N ALA A 378 -25.84 17.47 12.56
CA ALA A 378 -26.13 18.60 11.68
C ALA A 378 -25.56 19.87 12.33
N LEU A 379 -24.51 20.43 11.74
CA LEU A 379 -23.97 21.69 12.25
C LEU A 379 -24.95 22.83 11.91
N PRO A 380 -25.24 23.73 12.86
CA PRO A 380 -26.03 24.91 12.57
C PRO A 380 -25.31 25.80 11.57
N ARG A 381 -26.09 26.34 10.63
CA ARG A 381 -25.70 27.25 9.55
C ARG A 381 -24.72 28.32 10.06
N GLN A 382 -23.45 28.20 9.68
CA GLN A 382 -22.44 29.20 9.97
C GLN A 382 -22.40 30.19 8.79
N GLU A 383 -23.05 31.36 8.94
CA GLU A 383 -22.88 32.46 8.00
C GLU A 383 -21.44 32.98 8.12
N ARG A 384 -20.63 32.82 7.07
CA ARG A 384 -19.31 33.48 6.98
C ARG A 384 -19.52 34.96 6.67
N GLU A 385 -19.26 35.83 7.64
CA GLU A 385 -18.88 37.20 7.35
C GLU A 385 -17.43 37.21 6.83
N ASN A 386 -17.25 37.60 5.56
CA ASN A 386 -15.92 37.79 4.97
C ASN A 386 -15.29 39.07 5.53
N VAL A 387 -14.54 38.97 6.63
CA VAL A 387 -13.65 40.03 7.09
C VAL A 387 -12.22 39.65 6.74
N LEU A 388 -11.66 40.32 5.73
CA LEU A 388 -10.23 40.27 5.40
C LEU A 388 -9.43 40.82 6.59
N ASP A 389 -8.64 39.96 7.22
CA ASP A 389 -7.72 40.36 8.29
C ASP A 389 -6.60 41.26 7.73
N PRO A 390 -6.55 42.55 8.09
CA PRO A 390 -5.56 43.49 7.56
C PRO A 390 -4.12 43.14 7.97
N TYR A 391 -3.91 42.27 8.96
CA TYR A 391 -2.57 41.83 9.37
C TYR A 391 -1.97 40.78 8.43
N ALA A 392 -2.80 39.92 7.81
CA ALA A 392 -2.35 38.91 6.84
C ALA A 392 -1.82 39.55 5.54
N ALA A 393 -2.43 40.65 5.10
CA ALA A 393 -2.01 41.39 3.91
C ALA A 393 -0.64 42.08 4.11
N ILE A 394 -0.32 42.53 5.33
CA ILE A 394 0.96 43.19 5.64
C ILE A 394 2.12 42.18 5.69
N ILE A 395 1.87 40.95 6.18
CA ILE A 395 2.89 39.90 6.24
C ILE A 395 3.29 39.42 4.84
N PHE A 396 2.32 39.30 3.92
CA PHE A 396 2.59 38.93 2.52
C PHE A 396 3.42 39.98 1.79
N LEU A 397 3.22 41.26 2.08
CA LEU A 397 4.00 42.35 1.47
C LEU A 397 5.45 42.37 1.96
N PHE A 398 5.70 42.00 3.22
CA PHE A 398 7.05 41.95 3.79
C PHE A 398 7.91 40.79 3.22
N LEU A 399 7.29 39.63 2.96
CA LEU A 399 8.00 38.48 2.40
C LEU A 399 8.41 38.67 0.93
N LEU A 400 7.61 39.41 0.15
CA LEU A 400 7.91 39.73 -1.25
C LEU A 400 9.04 40.74 -1.42
N VAL A 401 9.29 41.62 -0.44
CA VAL A 401 10.30 42.69 -0.55
C VAL A 401 11.68 42.27 -0.03
N TYR A 402 11.77 41.29 0.88
CA TYR A 402 13.04 40.92 1.53
C TYR A 402 13.51 39.47 1.29
N GLY A 403 12.71 38.61 0.66
CA GLY A 403 13.02 37.20 0.43
C GLY A 403 13.75 36.91 -0.87
N SER A 404 14.91 37.52 -1.15
CA SER A 404 15.74 37.13 -2.30
C SER A 404 17.21 37.45 -2.06
N GLY A 405 17.94 36.51 -1.45
CA GLY A 405 19.39 36.59 -1.41
C GLY A 405 20.07 35.65 -0.42
N LYS A 406 20.44 34.46 -0.90
CA LYS A 406 21.76 33.84 -0.64
C LYS A 406 21.95 32.60 -1.51
N ARG A 407 22.81 32.74 -2.52
CA ARG A 407 23.38 31.63 -3.29
C ARG A 407 24.47 30.97 -2.46
N TYR A 408 24.45 29.64 -2.42
CA TYR A 408 25.52 28.78 -1.93
C TYR A 408 26.81 29.03 -2.72
N VAL A 409 27.93 29.15 -2.01
CA VAL A 409 29.29 29.14 -2.56
C VAL A 409 29.81 27.71 -2.41
N GLU A 410 30.07 27.05 -3.54
CA GLU A 410 30.84 25.80 -3.59
C GLU A 410 32.27 26.04 -3.11
N PHE A 411 32.70 25.31 -2.10
CA PHE A 411 34.12 25.20 -1.74
C PHE A 411 34.71 23.99 -2.48
N ARG A 412 35.44 24.26 -3.56
CA ARG A 412 36.41 23.32 -4.15
C ARG A 412 37.81 23.89 -3.91
N GLY A 413 38.70 23.11 -3.30
CA GLY A 413 40.11 23.48 -3.27
C GLY A 413 41.02 22.59 -2.43
N ARG A 414 41.65 21.64 -3.14
CA ARG A 414 43.00 21.05 -2.97
C ARG A 414 43.34 20.22 -1.74
#